data_AF-A0A6P7H6Y1-F1
#
_entry.id   AF-A0A6P7H6Y1-F1
#
_cell.length_a   1.000
_cell.length_b   1.000
_cell.length_c   1.000
_cell.angle_alpha   90.00
_cell.angle_beta   90.00
_cell.angle_gamma   90.00
#
_symmetry.space_group_name_H-M   'P 1'
#
loop_
_entity.id
_entity.type
_entity.pdbx_description
1 polymer ?
#
loop_
_entity_poly.entity_id
_entity_poly.type
_entity_poly.pdbx_seq_one_letter_code
_entity_poly.pdbx_strand_id
1 'polypeptide(L)'
;MKYNDRELITFGETKADLEGVLHHMKPQGNDWLDWYQRPHFKERYFKLTSNILFYYKVGEEEPIGILILENAQVSYERPHKGIPFAFSITFKVNDRLKDEDAKH
;
A
#
# COMPACT_ATOMS: atom_id res chain seq x y z
N MET A 1 10.59 7.45 12.31
CA MET A 1 10.51 6.47 13.42
C MET A 1 11.48 5.32 13.15
N LYS A 2 12.03 4.66 14.18
CA LYS A 2 12.88 3.47 14.01
C LYS A 2 12.21 2.32 14.75
N TYR A 3 11.48 1.49 14.01
CA TYR A 3 10.94 0.22 14.51
C TYR A 3 11.72 -0.91 13.85
N ASN A 4 12.07 -1.95 14.62
CA ASN A 4 12.48 -3.23 14.04
C ASN A 4 11.26 -4.09 13.69
N ASP A 5 11.47 -5.20 12.97
CA ASP A 5 10.36 -6.07 12.50
C ASP A 5 9.46 -6.57 13.64
N ARG A 6 10.04 -6.90 14.79
CA ARG A 6 9.29 -7.36 15.97
C ARG A 6 8.46 -6.24 16.57
N GLU A 7 9.04 -5.05 16.68
CA GLU A 7 8.34 -3.86 17.18
C GLU A 7 7.20 -3.45 16.23
N LEU A 8 7.36 -3.61 14.91
CA LEU A 8 6.30 -3.37 13.94
C LEU A 8 5.12 -4.32 14.10
N ILE A 9 5.38 -5.61 14.38
CA ILE A 9 4.32 -6.59 14.64
C ILE A 9 3.54 -6.19 15.90
N THR A 10 4.25 -5.93 17.01
CA THR A 10 3.61 -5.48 18.26
C THR A 10 2.87 -4.15 18.08
N PHE A 11 3.40 -3.24 17.27
CA PHE A 11 2.69 -1.99 16.94
C PHE A 11 1.41 -2.27 16.14
N GLY A 12 1.43 -3.24 15.24
CA GLY A 12 0.28 -3.71 14.49
C GLY A 12 -0.83 -4.32 15.36
N GLU A 13 -0.55 -4.74 16.59
CA GLU A 13 -1.55 -5.24 17.56
C GLU A 13 -2.33 -4.10 18.24
N THR A 14 -1.82 -2.86 18.21
CA THR A 14 -2.46 -1.71 18.85
C THR A 14 -3.82 -1.37 18.20
N LYS A 15 -4.65 -0.58 18.87
CA LYS A 15 -5.96 -0.17 18.34
C LYS A 15 -5.80 0.52 16.97
N ALA A 16 -6.60 0.09 15.98
CA ALA A 16 -6.64 0.73 14.67
C ALA A 16 -7.25 2.14 14.75
N ASP A 17 -6.73 3.07 13.96
CA ASP A 17 -7.39 4.33 13.66
C ASP A 17 -8.53 4.13 12.65
N LEU A 18 -8.26 3.29 11.65
CA LEU A 18 -9.25 2.84 10.68
C LEU A 18 -8.91 1.41 10.25
N GLU A 19 -9.94 0.59 10.06
CA GLU A 19 -9.77 -0.77 9.57
C GLU A 19 -10.98 -1.19 8.73
N GLY A 20 -10.76 -2.15 7.84
CA GLY A 20 -11.80 -2.64 6.95
C GLY A 20 -11.28 -3.51 5.82
N VAL A 21 -12.23 -4.10 5.09
CA VAL A 21 -11.92 -4.95 3.95
C VAL A 21 -11.87 -4.11 2.68
N LEU A 22 -10.79 -4.24 1.90
CA LEU A 22 -10.63 -3.61 0.59
C LEU A 22 -10.17 -4.63 -0.46
N HIS A 23 -10.42 -4.28 -1.72
CA HIS A 23 -9.90 -4.99 -2.88
C HIS A 23 -8.52 -4.41 -3.23
N HIS A 24 -7.47 -5.21 -3.07
CA HIS A 24 -6.09 -4.80 -3.28
C HIS A 24 -5.50 -5.41 -4.54
N MET A 25 -4.84 -4.59 -5.34
CA MET A 25 -4.04 -5.03 -6.47
C MET A 25 -2.67 -4.36 -6.40
N LYS A 26 -1.61 -5.17 -6.49
CA LYS A 26 -0.26 -4.66 -6.66
C LYS A 26 0.02 -4.49 -8.16
N PRO A 27 0.47 -3.32 -8.64
CA PRO A 27 0.90 -3.14 -10.03
C PRO A 27 1.98 -4.16 -10.39
N GLN A 28 1.90 -4.74 -11.59
CA GLN A 28 2.92 -5.66 -12.09
C GLN A 28 3.94 -4.90 -12.94
N GLY A 29 5.20 -4.86 -12.51
CA GLY A 29 6.28 -4.19 -13.24
C GLY A 29 6.08 -2.68 -13.39
N ASN A 30 6.40 -2.15 -14.57
CA ASN A 30 6.29 -0.71 -14.90
C ASN A 30 4.91 -0.32 -15.46
N ASP A 31 3.98 -1.28 -15.63
CA ASP A 31 2.65 -1.03 -16.18
C ASP A 31 1.68 -0.50 -15.12
N TRP A 32 1.82 0.78 -14.82
CA TRP A 32 0.82 1.53 -14.06
C TRP A 32 -0.32 2.05 -14.94
N LEU A 33 -0.10 2.18 -16.26
CA LEU A 33 -1.03 2.88 -17.14
C LEU A 33 -2.33 2.12 -17.41
N ASP A 34 -2.33 0.78 -17.28
CA ASP A 34 -3.41 -0.09 -17.75
C ASP A 34 -3.92 -1.09 -16.70
N TRP A 35 -3.79 -0.72 -15.42
CA TRP A 35 -4.23 -1.53 -14.28
C TRP A 35 -5.71 -1.97 -14.37
N TYR A 36 -6.55 -1.18 -15.04
CA TYR A 36 -7.99 -1.43 -15.24
C TYR A 36 -8.30 -2.40 -16.40
N GLN A 37 -7.35 -2.70 -17.29
CA GLN A 37 -7.59 -3.59 -18.43
C GLN A 37 -7.62 -5.08 -18.02
N ARG A 38 -6.84 -5.44 -17.00
CA ARG A 38 -6.78 -6.80 -16.43
C ARG A 38 -6.74 -6.73 -14.90
N PRO A 39 -7.84 -6.29 -14.27
CA PRO A 39 -7.87 -6.10 -12.84
C PRO A 39 -7.80 -7.46 -12.14
N HIS A 40 -6.77 -7.65 -11.32
CA HIS A 40 -6.57 -8.85 -10.50
C HIS A 40 -6.56 -8.49 -9.01
N PHE A 41 -7.67 -7.90 -8.56
CA PHE A 41 -7.86 -7.55 -7.16
C PHE A 41 -8.01 -8.79 -6.28
N LYS A 42 -7.44 -8.71 -5.08
CA LYS A 42 -7.62 -9.70 -4.02
C LYS A 42 -8.22 -9.01 -2.80
N GLU A 43 -9.23 -9.63 -2.21
CA GLU A 43 -9.81 -9.15 -0.96
C GLU A 43 -8.78 -9.25 0.18
N ARG A 44 -8.61 -8.17 0.94
CA ARG A 44 -7.66 -8.06 2.04
C ARG A 44 -8.27 -7.27 3.17
N TYR A 45 -7.92 -7.65 4.40
CA TYR A 45 -8.19 -6.83 5.57
C TYR A 45 -7.07 -5.82 5.71
N PHE A 46 -7.42 -4.55 5.93
CA PHE A 46 -6.49 -3.45 6.11
C PHE A 46 -6.68 -2.85 7.49
N LYS A 47 -5.56 -2.51 8.12
CA LYS A 47 -5.52 -1.84 9.42
C LYS A 47 -4.56 -0.67 9.34
N LEU A 48 -5.07 0.53 9.55
CA LEU A 48 -4.31 1.76 9.62
C LEU A 48 -4.06 2.13 11.08
N THR A 49 -2.79 2.29 11.43
CA THR A 49 -2.37 2.85 12.72
C THR A 49 -1.33 3.93 12.45
N SER A 50 -1.67 5.18 12.78
CA SER A 50 -0.89 6.37 12.44
C SER A 50 -0.63 6.47 10.93
N ASN A 51 0.63 6.40 10.49
CA ASN A 51 1.04 6.41 9.10
C ASN A 51 1.42 5.01 8.58
N ILE A 52 1.05 3.94 9.28
CA ILE A 52 1.40 2.57 8.92
C ILE A 52 0.14 1.80 8.57
N LEU A 53 0.09 1.30 7.34
CA LEU A 53 -1.02 0.51 6.81
C LEU A 53 -0.59 -0.96 6.71
N PHE A 54 -1.09 -1.77 7.63
CA PHE A 54 -0.94 -3.22 7.64
C PHE A 54 -2.01 -3.85 6.74
N TYR A 55 -1.65 -4.92 6.04
CA TYR A 55 -2.62 -5.68 5.26
C TYR A 55 -2.45 -7.18 5.44
N TYR A 56 -3.58 -7.87 5.53
CA TYR A 56 -3.70 -9.27 5.91
C TYR A 56 -4.52 -9.99 4.85
N LYS A 57 -4.33 -11.30 4.72
CA LYS A 57 -5.40 -12.11 4.13
C LYS A 57 -6.57 -12.11 5.10
N VAL A 58 -7.79 -12.18 4.56
CA VAL A 58 -8.99 -12.18 5.39
C VAL A 58 -8.98 -13.39 6.32
N GLY A 59 -9.12 -13.14 7.62
CA GLY A 59 -9.11 -14.17 8.66
C GLY A 59 -7.72 -14.61 9.16
N GLU A 60 -6.63 -14.03 8.65
CA GLU A 60 -5.27 -14.27 9.17
C GLU A 60 -4.88 -13.17 10.17
N GLU A 61 -4.15 -13.57 11.22
CA GLU A 61 -3.68 -12.66 12.28
C GLU A 61 -2.34 -11.99 11.92
N GLU A 62 -1.51 -12.65 11.10
CA GLU A 62 -0.21 -12.12 10.69
C GLU A 62 -0.33 -11.24 9.43
N PRO A 63 0.27 -10.04 9.42
CA PRO A 63 0.24 -9.20 8.24
C PRO A 63 1.09 -9.81 7.12
N ILE A 64 0.53 -9.84 5.91
CA ILE A 64 1.28 -10.26 4.72
C ILE A 64 2.17 -9.13 4.17
N GLY A 65 2.01 -7.92 4.70
CA GLY A 65 2.90 -6.81 4.45
C GLY A 65 2.45 -5.52 5.11
N ILE A 66 3.31 -4.52 4.99
CA ILE A 66 3.19 -3.21 5.62
C ILE A 66 3.50 -2.14 4.59
N LEU A 67 2.68 -1.09 4.55
CA LEU A 67 2.91 0.11 3.76
C LEU A 67 3.13 1.30 4.70
N ILE A 68 4.29 1.93 4.62
CA ILE A 68 4.58 3.17 5.36
C ILE A 68 4.11 4.34 4.51
N LEU A 69 3.02 4.98 4.92
CA LEU A 69 2.34 6.05 4.16
C LEU A 69 3.05 7.42 4.24
N GLU A 70 4.29 7.45 4.75
CA GLU A 70 5.11 8.65 4.70
C GLU A 70 5.44 9.02 3.24
N ASN A 71 5.17 10.27 2.85
CA ASN A 71 5.30 10.75 1.48
C ASN A 71 4.45 9.99 0.43
N ALA A 72 3.37 9.33 0.88
CA ALA A 72 2.37 8.77 -0.01
C ALA A 72 1.44 9.87 -0.56
N GLN A 73 1.04 9.71 -1.81
CA GLN A 73 0.00 10.49 -2.47
C GLN A 73 -1.15 9.55 -2.81
N VAL A 74 -2.37 9.95 -2.43
CA VAL A 74 -3.59 9.22 -2.75
C VAL A 74 -4.30 9.92 -3.89
N SER A 75 -4.71 9.16 -4.91
CA SER A 75 -5.51 9.68 -6.04
C SER A 75 -6.77 8.84 -6.21
N TYR A 76 -7.93 9.49 -6.31
CA TYR A 76 -9.15 8.81 -6.70
C TYR A 76 -9.09 8.48 -8.18
N GLU A 77 -9.30 7.21 -8.50
CA GLU A 77 -9.31 6.74 -9.87
C GLU A 77 -10.67 7.01 -10.49
N ARG A 78 -10.67 7.34 -11.79
CA ARG A 78 -11.93 7.50 -12.52
C ARG A 78 -12.66 6.15 -12.50
N PRO A 79 -13.97 6.13 -12.19
CA PRO A 79 -14.75 4.90 -12.24
C PRO A 79 -14.58 4.22 -13.60
N HIS A 80 -14.11 2.98 -13.59
CA HIS A 80 -14.02 2.13 -14.76
C HIS A 80 -15.06 1.02 -14.66
N LYS A 81 -15.49 0.45 -15.79
CA LYS A 81 -16.57 -0.56 -15.83
C LYS A 81 -16.36 -1.65 -14.78
N GLY A 82 -17.28 -1.73 -13.81
CA GLY A 82 -17.25 -2.74 -12.74
C GLY A 82 -16.31 -2.45 -11.57
N ILE A 83 -15.59 -1.32 -11.57
CA ILE A 83 -14.66 -0.92 -10.50
C ILE A 83 -15.05 0.49 -10.00
N PRO A 84 -16.11 0.59 -9.17
CA PRO A 84 -16.46 1.84 -8.52
C PRO A 84 -15.54 2.09 -7.31
N PHE A 85 -15.37 3.37 -6.94
CA PHE A 85 -14.66 3.80 -5.72
C PHE A 85 -13.18 3.36 -5.61
N ALA A 86 -12.49 3.22 -6.74
CA ALA A 86 -11.06 2.93 -6.73
C ALA A 86 -10.22 4.15 -6.36
N PHE A 87 -9.09 3.90 -5.71
CA PHE A 87 -8.04 4.87 -5.46
C PHE A 87 -6.68 4.20 -5.62
N SER A 88 -5.66 4.99 -5.94
CA SER A 88 -4.27 4.56 -5.98
C SER A 88 -3.46 5.24 -4.88
N ILE A 89 -2.44 4.54 -4.39
CA ILE A 89 -1.43 5.08 -3.49
C ILE A 89 -0.10 5.07 -4.25
N THR A 90 0.53 6.24 -4.38
CA THR A 90 1.83 6.40 -5.00
C THR A 90 2.82 6.95 -3.99
N PHE A 91 3.98 6.33 -3.87
CA PHE A 91 5.04 6.79 -2.98
C PHE A 91 6.02 7.66 -3.75
N LYS A 92 6.28 8.87 -3.27
CA LYS A 92 7.32 9.73 -3.86
C LYS A 92 8.69 9.18 -3.44
N VAL A 93 9.44 8.66 -4.40
CA VAL A 93 10.85 8.31 -4.19
C VAL A 93 11.65 9.58 -4.38
N ASN A 94 12.32 10.07 -3.33
CA ASN A 94 13.34 11.09 -3.51
C ASN A 94 14.52 10.43 -4.22
N ASP A 95 14.68 10.70 -5.51
CA ASP A 95 15.70 10.15 -6.41
C ASP A 95 17.14 10.58 -6.09
N ARG A 96 17.49 10.83 -4.81
CA ARG A 96 18.87 11.18 -4.40
C ARG A 96 19.90 10.08 -4.72
N LEU A 97 19.46 8.86 -5.04
CA LEU A 97 20.34 7.77 -5.45
C LEU A 97 20.64 7.76 -6.96
N LYS A 98 19.88 8.46 -7.81
CA LYS A 98 20.15 8.50 -9.26
C LYS A 98 21.26 9.48 -9.64
N ASP A 99 21.54 10.47 -8.81
CA ASP A 99 22.54 11.52 -9.09
C ASP A 99 23.99 11.06 -8.87
N GLU A 100 24.22 9.95 -8.15
CA GLU A 100 25.56 9.41 -7.90
C GLU A 100 26.05 8.52 -9.05
N ASP A 101 25.15 7.79 -9.72
CA ASP A 101 25.49 6.91 -10.85
C ASP A 101 25.70 7.68 -12.18
N ALA A 102 25.29 8.94 -12.26
CA ALA A 102 25.48 9.79 -13.44
C ALA A 102 26.85 10.48 -13.51
N LYS A 103 27.76 10.20 -12.56
CA LYS A 103 29.07 10.88 -12.44
C LYS A 103 30.30 9.97 -12.64
N HIS A 104 30.16 8.73 -13.09
CA HIS A 104 31.30 7.85 -13.39
C HIS A 104 31.27 7.31 -14.82
#